data_AF-M1ERT4-F1
#
_entry.id   AF-M1ERT4-F1
#
_cell.length_a   1.000
_cell.length_b   1.000
_cell.length_c   1.000
_cell.angle_alpha   90.00
_cell.angle_beta   90.00
_cell.angle_gamma   90.00
#
_symmetry.space_group_name_H-M   'P 1'
#
loop_
_entity.id
_entity.type
_entity.pdbx_description
1 polymer ?
#
loop_
_entity_poly.entity_id
_entity_poly.type
_entity_poly.pdbx_seq_one_letter_code
_entity_poly.pdbx_strand_id
1 'polypeptide(L)'
;FDSPYQLWRATSSYNRKDYSGEYTIYLIPCTVQPTQPWVDPGDKPLACTAHAPERFLIPIAFQQTNRPVPVVYSLNTEFQLCNNEKVFLMDPNTSDMSLAEMDYKGAFSKGQILYGRVLWNPEQNLNSAYKLQLEKVYLCTGKDGHVPFFDPTGTIYNEGPQYGCIQPNKHLKHRFLLLDRSQPEVTDKYFHDVPFEAHFASELPDFHVVSS
;
A
#
# COMPACT_ATOMS: atom_id res chain seq x y z
N PHE A 1 -0.93 -15.04 17.82
CA PHE A 1 -1.99 -14.36 17.04
C PHE A 1 -2.50 -15.41 16.07
N ASP A 2 -3.48 -16.22 16.52
CA ASP A 2 -3.98 -17.39 15.78
C ASP A 2 -5.40 -17.12 15.27
N SER A 3 -5.57 -16.05 14.48
CA SER A 3 -6.83 -15.80 13.77
C SER A 3 -6.66 -16.21 12.30
N PRO A 4 -7.38 -17.23 11.81
CA PRO A 4 -7.48 -17.48 10.39
C PRO A 4 -8.20 -16.30 9.73
N TYR A 5 -7.54 -15.58 8.83
CA TYR A 5 -8.21 -14.60 7.97
C TYR A 5 -8.74 -15.33 6.74
N GLN A 6 -9.99 -15.04 6.37
CA GLN A 6 -10.59 -15.55 5.14
C GLN A 6 -10.84 -14.37 4.20
N LEU A 7 -10.27 -14.44 3.00
CA LEU A 7 -10.48 -13.46 1.95
C LEU A 7 -11.47 -14.04 0.93
N TRP A 8 -12.59 -13.33 0.73
CA TRP A 8 -13.60 -13.72 -0.23
C TRP A 8 -13.56 -12.75 -1.42
N ARG A 9 -13.50 -13.29 -2.64
CA ARG A 9 -13.54 -12.49 -3.88
C ARG A 9 -14.80 -12.81 -4.65
N ALA A 10 -15.65 -11.81 -4.84
CA ALA A 10 -16.77 -11.89 -5.78
C ALA A 10 -16.28 -11.44 -7.17
N THR A 11 -16.37 -12.33 -8.16
CA THR A 11 -16.07 -12.03 -9.56
C THR A 11 -17.36 -12.09 -10.36
N SER A 12 -17.63 -11.08 -11.17
CA SER A 12 -18.74 -11.09 -12.11
C SER A 12 -18.25 -10.98 -13.55
N SER A 13 -18.85 -11.76 -14.45
CA SER A 13 -18.63 -11.68 -15.90
C SER A 13 -19.59 -10.71 -16.60
N TYR A 14 -20.50 -10.08 -15.86
CA TYR A 14 -21.45 -9.12 -16.42
C TYR A 14 -20.88 -7.70 -16.41
N ASN A 15 -20.82 -7.08 -17.60
CA ASN A 15 -20.28 -5.73 -17.79
C ASN A 15 -21.15 -4.60 -17.20
N ARG A 16 -22.44 -4.87 -16.92
CA ARG A 16 -23.41 -3.87 -16.44
C ARG A 16 -24.47 -4.51 -15.58
N LYS A 17 -24.30 -4.44 -14.26
CA LYS A 17 -25.37 -4.77 -13.32
C LYS A 17 -25.22 -3.91 -12.07
N ASP A 18 -26.34 -3.39 -11.60
CA ASP A 18 -26.39 -2.84 -10.26
C ASP A 18 -26.30 -4.02 -9.28
N TYR A 19 -25.24 -4.06 -8.49
CA TYR A 19 -25.08 -5.04 -7.41
C TYR A 19 -25.48 -4.43 -6.07
N SER A 20 -26.16 -3.29 -6.07
CA SER A 20 -26.66 -2.69 -4.85
C SER A 20 -27.83 -3.51 -4.32
N GLY A 21 -27.73 -3.92 -3.07
CA GLY A 21 -28.74 -4.75 -2.44
C GLY A 21 -28.23 -5.41 -1.17
N GLU A 22 -29.16 -6.06 -0.47
CA GLU A 22 -28.84 -6.89 0.69
C GLU A 22 -28.57 -8.32 0.21
N TYR A 23 -27.33 -8.77 0.37
CA TYR A 23 -26.92 -10.12 0.01
C TYR A 23 -26.91 -10.98 1.25
N THR A 24 -27.43 -12.19 1.14
CA THR A 24 -27.35 -13.17 2.21
C THR A 24 -26.22 -14.13 1.93
N ILE A 25 -25.25 -14.19 2.85
CA ILE A 25 -24.19 -15.20 2.84
C ILE A 25 -24.49 -16.21 3.95
N TYR A 26 -24.38 -17.49 3.63
CA TYR A 26 -24.40 -18.56 4.60
C TYR A 26 -22.99 -19.09 4.78
N LEU A 27 -22.40 -18.85 5.95
CA LEU A 27 -21.09 -19.39 6.30
C LEU A 27 -21.28 -20.60 7.21
N ILE A 28 -20.51 -21.65 6.98
CA ILE A 28 -20.53 -22.84 7.84
C ILE A 28 -19.32 -22.76 8.75
N PRO A 29 -19.49 -22.47 10.06
CA PRO A 29 -18.37 -22.47 10.99
C PRO A 29 -17.78 -23.87 11.06
N CYS A 30 -16.46 -23.95 11.00
CA CYS A 30 -15.75 -25.21 11.17
C CYS A 30 -14.78 -25.11 12.32
N THR A 31 -14.98 -25.95 13.34
CA THR A 31 -14.15 -25.95 14.56
C THR A 31 -13.25 -27.17 14.59
N VAL A 32 -12.03 -26.99 15.08
CA VAL A 32 -11.08 -28.06 15.39
C VAL A 32 -10.94 -28.24 16.90
N GLN A 33 -10.31 -29.33 17.34
CA GLN A 33 -10.03 -29.49 18.77
C GLN A 33 -9.03 -28.41 19.24
N PRO A 34 -9.14 -27.91 20.49
CA PRO A 34 -8.22 -26.88 21.01
C PRO A 34 -6.73 -27.28 20.98
N THR A 35 -6.45 -28.57 21.00
CA THR A 35 -5.10 -29.15 20.95
C THR A 35 -4.55 -29.30 19.53
N GLN A 36 -5.37 -29.06 18.51
CA GLN A 36 -4.97 -29.19 17.11
C GLN A 36 -4.31 -27.89 16.63
N PRO A 37 -3.01 -27.91 16.29
CA PRO A 37 -2.34 -26.73 15.74
C PRO A 37 -2.93 -26.39 14.36
N TRP A 38 -2.93 -25.09 14.03
CA TRP A 38 -3.29 -24.65 12.69
C TRP A 38 -2.28 -25.19 11.67
N VAL A 39 -2.80 -25.74 10.57
CA VAL A 39 -2.00 -26.24 9.44
C VAL A 39 -2.61 -25.67 8.18
N ASP A 40 -1.78 -25.08 7.31
CA ASP A 40 -2.20 -24.63 5.99
C ASP A 40 -2.64 -25.85 5.17
N PRO A 41 -3.93 -25.94 4.79
CA PRO A 41 -4.45 -27.11 4.10
C PRO A 41 -3.98 -27.24 2.63
N GLY A 42 -3.42 -26.19 2.04
CA GLY A 42 -3.19 -26.14 0.59
C GLY A 42 -4.49 -26.44 -0.18
N ASP A 43 -4.43 -27.40 -1.12
CA ASP A 43 -5.59 -27.81 -1.92
C ASP A 43 -6.54 -28.81 -1.23
N LYS A 44 -6.24 -29.25 0.00
CA LYS A 44 -7.06 -30.26 0.70
C LYS A 44 -8.11 -29.59 1.58
N PRO A 45 -9.29 -30.20 1.79
CA PRO A 45 -10.23 -29.70 2.80
C PRO A 45 -9.65 -29.88 4.21
N LEU A 46 -9.80 -28.85 5.06
CA LEU A 46 -9.45 -28.91 6.49
C LEU A 46 -10.29 -29.98 7.19
N ALA A 47 -9.65 -30.85 7.97
CA ALA A 47 -10.36 -31.78 8.85
C ALA A 47 -10.90 -31.02 10.06
N CYS A 48 -12.21 -30.77 10.08
CA CYS A 48 -12.88 -30.02 11.13
C CYS A 48 -14.33 -30.49 11.31
N THR A 49 -14.93 -30.13 12.45
CA THR A 49 -16.36 -30.37 12.72
C THR A 49 -17.16 -29.16 12.25
N ALA A 50 -17.96 -29.36 11.21
CA ALA A 50 -18.84 -28.34 10.67
C ALA A 50 -20.07 -28.13 11.57
N HIS A 51 -20.47 -26.88 11.75
CA HIS A 51 -21.67 -26.48 12.49
C HIS A 51 -22.82 -26.11 11.55
N ALA A 52 -23.95 -25.71 12.13
CA ALA A 52 -25.06 -25.18 11.35
C ALA A 52 -24.63 -23.91 10.58
N PRO A 53 -25.12 -23.70 9.35
CA PRO A 53 -24.84 -22.48 8.61
C PRO A 53 -25.34 -21.24 9.36
N GLU A 54 -24.46 -20.26 9.52
CA GLU A 54 -24.78 -18.94 10.04
C GLU A 54 -25.09 -17.98 8.90
N ARG A 55 -26.14 -17.20 9.09
CA ARG A 55 -26.64 -16.24 8.11
C ARG A 55 -26.02 -14.87 8.37
N PHE A 56 -25.34 -14.32 7.37
CA PHE A 56 -24.80 -12.98 7.36
C PHE A 56 -25.50 -12.15 6.28
N LEU A 57 -25.92 -10.95 6.66
CA LEU A 57 -26.44 -9.95 5.73
C LEU A 57 -25.32 -8.99 5.35
N ILE A 58 -25.05 -8.87 4.07
CA ILE A 58 -24.02 -8.00 3.52
C ILE A 58 -24.69 -6.95 2.65
N PRO A 59 -24.75 -5.69 3.10
CA PRO A 59 -25.16 -4.60 2.24
C PRO A 59 -24.05 -4.36 1.22
N ILE A 60 -24.34 -4.58 -0.06
CA ILE A 60 -23.48 -4.17 -1.16
C ILE A 60 -24.10 -2.89 -1.74
N ALA A 61 -23.26 -1.88 -1.95
CA ALA A 61 -23.67 -0.58 -2.51
C ALA A 61 -22.77 -0.18 -3.68
N PHE A 62 -22.34 -1.17 -4.48
CA PHE A 62 -21.48 -0.93 -5.62
C PHE A 62 -22.30 -0.78 -6.90
N GLN A 63 -22.27 0.43 -7.44
CA GLN A 63 -22.76 0.73 -8.79
C GLN A 63 -21.57 0.94 -9.72
N GLN A 64 -21.53 0.21 -10.84
CA GLN A 64 -20.60 0.54 -11.91
C GLN A 64 -21.04 1.85 -12.55
N THR A 65 -20.34 2.95 -12.26
CA THR A 65 -20.58 4.23 -12.92
C THR A 65 -20.33 4.11 -14.43
N ASN A 66 -21.07 4.88 -15.25
CA ASN A 66 -20.88 5.03 -16.71
C ASN A 66 -19.50 5.55 -17.15
N ARG A 67 -18.50 5.58 -16.27
CA ARG A 67 -17.17 5.98 -16.65
C ARG A 67 -16.65 4.96 -17.65
N PRO A 68 -16.11 5.40 -18.82
CA PRO A 68 -15.45 4.49 -19.73
C PRO A 68 -14.47 3.63 -18.92
N VAL A 69 -14.34 2.35 -19.29
CA VAL A 69 -13.32 1.44 -18.71
C VAL A 69 -12.07 2.29 -18.55
N PRO A 70 -11.56 2.49 -17.32
CA PRO A 70 -10.38 3.32 -17.14
C PRO A 70 -9.34 2.72 -18.07
N VAL A 71 -8.95 3.49 -19.09
CA VAL A 71 -7.67 3.25 -19.73
C VAL A 71 -6.72 3.33 -18.56
N VAL A 72 -6.14 2.19 -18.19
CA VAL A 72 -5.23 2.11 -17.05
C VAL A 72 -4.02 2.93 -17.45
N TYR A 73 -4.07 4.23 -17.18
CA TYR A 73 -2.94 5.12 -17.31
C TYR A 73 -2.09 4.86 -16.07
N SER A 74 -1.09 3.98 -16.24
CA SER A 74 0.01 3.94 -15.30
C SER A 74 0.86 5.17 -15.56
N LEU A 75 0.93 6.06 -14.57
CA LEU A 75 1.95 7.10 -14.56
C LEU A 75 3.28 6.40 -14.31
N ASN A 76 4.25 6.63 -15.19
CA ASN A 76 5.61 6.17 -14.96
C ASN A 76 6.17 7.09 -13.90
N THR A 77 6.18 6.63 -12.65
CA THR A 77 6.65 7.42 -11.52
C THR A 77 8.03 6.97 -11.08
N GLU A 78 8.84 7.94 -10.68
CA GLU A 78 10.16 7.74 -10.10
C GLU A 78 10.15 8.26 -8.68
N PHE A 79 10.66 7.46 -7.76
CA PHE A 79 10.82 7.83 -6.36
C PHE A 79 12.28 8.20 -6.10
N GLN A 80 12.48 9.33 -5.44
CA GLN A 80 13.79 9.82 -5.02
C GLN A 80 13.80 9.97 -3.50
N LEU A 81 14.90 9.57 -2.89
CA LEU A 81 15.18 9.73 -1.47
C LEU A 81 16.57 10.37 -1.27
N CYS A 82 16.65 11.43 -0.48
CA CYS A 82 17.92 12.08 -0.15
C CYS A 82 17.96 12.56 1.30
N ASN A 83 19.12 12.96 1.78
CA ASN A 83 19.34 13.52 3.12
C ASN A 83 19.90 14.96 3.06
N ASN A 84 19.73 15.63 1.93
CA ASN A 84 20.23 16.98 1.70
C ASN A 84 19.08 17.90 1.27
N GLU A 85 18.74 18.84 2.14
CA GLU A 85 17.68 19.81 1.93
C GLU A 85 17.84 20.61 0.63
N LYS A 86 19.07 21.04 0.31
CA LYS A 86 19.34 21.81 -0.90
C LYS A 86 19.02 21.01 -2.16
N VAL A 87 19.36 19.71 -2.15
CA VAL A 87 19.03 18.80 -3.25
C VAL A 87 17.51 18.64 -3.33
N PHE A 88 16.83 18.48 -2.19
CA PHE A 88 15.37 18.37 -2.15
C PHE A 88 14.66 19.61 -2.71
N LEU A 89 15.17 20.82 -2.43
CA LEU A 89 14.60 22.08 -2.92
C LEU A 89 14.90 22.40 -4.38
N MET A 90 15.87 21.72 -5.01
CA MET A 90 16.15 21.89 -6.44
C MET A 90 15.00 21.32 -7.28
N ASP A 91 14.65 22.04 -8.36
CA ASP A 91 13.68 21.56 -9.36
C ASP A 91 14.33 20.48 -10.25
N PRO A 92 13.84 19.24 -10.18
CA PRO A 92 14.43 18.12 -10.91
C PRO A 92 14.21 18.19 -12.43
N ASN A 93 13.31 19.06 -12.91
CA ASN A 93 13.05 19.21 -14.34
C ASN A 93 14.01 20.20 -15.02
N THR A 94 14.67 21.06 -14.24
CA THR A 94 15.57 22.10 -14.74
C THR A 94 17.03 21.88 -14.34
N SER A 95 17.30 20.93 -13.45
CA SER A 95 18.67 20.56 -13.09
C SER A 95 19.36 19.79 -14.22
N ASP A 96 20.60 20.17 -14.54
CA ASP A 96 21.48 19.38 -15.43
C ASP A 96 21.86 18.00 -14.86
N MET A 97 21.58 17.77 -13.57
CA MET A 97 21.80 16.51 -12.87
C MET A 97 20.61 15.58 -13.04
N SER A 98 20.88 14.31 -13.31
CA SER A 98 19.82 13.30 -13.43
C SER A 98 19.19 12.97 -12.07
N LEU A 99 17.93 12.54 -12.07
CA LEU A 99 17.24 12.03 -10.87
C LEU A 99 18.02 10.92 -10.15
N ALA A 100 18.69 10.06 -10.91
CA ALA A 100 19.54 9.00 -10.39
C ALA A 100 20.78 9.52 -9.64
N GLU A 101 21.33 10.67 -10.05
CA GLU A 101 22.47 11.32 -9.39
C GLU A 101 22.05 12.06 -8.12
N MET A 102 20.82 12.59 -8.09
CA MET A 102 20.28 13.27 -6.92
C MET A 102 19.73 12.29 -5.86
N ASP A 103 19.53 11.02 -6.22
CA ASP A 103 19.10 9.97 -5.30
C ASP A 103 20.25 9.46 -4.42
N TYR A 104 20.07 9.44 -3.11
CA TYR A 104 21.09 8.99 -2.19
C TYR A 104 21.14 7.46 -2.14
N LYS A 105 22.21 6.88 -2.68
CA LYS A 105 22.42 5.42 -2.74
C LYS A 105 23.12 4.82 -1.50
N GLY A 106 23.47 5.65 -0.52
CA GLY A 106 24.18 5.22 0.68
C GLY A 106 23.26 4.75 1.81
N ALA A 107 23.86 4.43 2.95
CA ALA A 107 23.12 4.13 4.18
C ALA A 107 22.80 5.43 4.94
N PHE A 108 21.56 5.58 5.36
CA PHE A 108 21.17 6.69 6.23
C PHE A 108 21.63 6.44 7.66
N SER A 109 22.16 7.48 8.28
CA SER A 109 22.66 7.45 9.66
C SER A 109 21.60 7.96 10.63
N LYS A 110 21.69 7.53 11.89
CA LYS A 110 20.82 8.00 12.96
C LYS A 110 20.88 9.53 13.06
N GLY A 111 19.70 10.16 13.13
CA GLY A 111 19.54 11.61 13.27
C GLY A 111 19.56 12.38 11.96
N GLN A 112 19.70 11.72 10.81
CA GLN A 112 19.51 12.37 9.51
C GLN A 112 18.03 12.57 9.21
N ILE A 113 17.70 13.72 8.63
CA ILE A 113 16.39 13.99 8.04
C ILE A 113 16.36 13.38 6.64
N LEU A 114 15.28 12.66 6.34
CA LEU A 114 15.06 12.04 5.03
C LEU A 114 14.05 12.85 4.24
N TYR A 115 14.40 13.16 3.01
CA TYR A 115 13.55 13.89 2.08
C TYR A 115 13.18 12.96 0.92
N GLY A 116 11.89 12.68 0.76
CA GLY A 116 11.37 11.83 -0.30
C GLY A 116 10.46 12.62 -1.24
N ARG A 117 10.56 12.36 -2.55
CA ARG A 117 9.60 12.85 -3.55
C ARG A 117 9.31 11.79 -4.60
N VAL A 118 8.09 11.86 -5.16
CA VAL A 118 7.67 11.07 -6.31
C VAL A 118 7.40 12.02 -7.46
N LEU A 119 8.00 11.76 -8.60
CA LEU A 119 7.87 12.50 -9.84
C LEU A 119 7.28 11.56 -10.90
N TRP A 120 6.56 12.09 -11.89
CA TRP A 120 6.30 11.31 -13.11
C TRP A 120 7.40 11.58 -14.13
N ASN A 121 7.62 10.64 -15.06
CA ASN A 121 8.57 10.81 -16.13
C ASN A 121 8.18 12.04 -16.99
N PRO A 122 9.07 13.05 -17.14
CA PRO A 122 8.78 14.28 -17.89
C PRO A 122 8.32 14.04 -19.34
N GLU A 123 8.78 12.95 -19.97
CA GLU A 123 8.38 12.58 -21.34
C GLU A 123 6.88 12.28 -21.47
N GLN A 124 6.18 11.99 -20.37
CA GLN A 124 4.72 11.78 -20.38
C GLN A 124 3.92 13.07 -20.63
N ASN A 125 4.55 14.25 -20.55
CA ASN A 125 3.99 15.57 -20.90
C ASN A 125 2.52 15.79 -20.47
N LEU A 126 2.24 15.50 -19.20
CA LEU A 126 0.89 15.52 -18.63
C LEU A 126 0.37 16.95 -18.36
N ASN A 127 1.25 17.97 -18.45
CA ASN A 127 0.96 19.38 -18.22
C ASN A 127 0.13 19.62 -16.94
N SER A 128 -0.54 20.77 -16.84
CA SER A 128 -1.45 21.11 -15.73
C SER A 128 -2.76 20.31 -15.71
N ALA A 129 -2.94 19.34 -16.62
CA ALA A 129 -4.16 18.54 -16.68
C ALA A 129 -4.25 17.50 -15.55
N TYR A 130 -3.11 17.18 -14.92
CA TYR A 130 -3.02 16.18 -13.86
C TYR A 130 -2.26 16.73 -12.66
N LYS A 131 -2.65 16.28 -11.48
CA LYS A 131 -1.96 16.54 -10.21
C LYS A 131 -1.57 15.20 -9.59
N LEU A 132 -0.29 15.06 -9.25
CA LEU A 132 0.21 13.92 -8.48
C LEU A 132 0.29 14.31 -7.01
N GLN A 133 -0.21 13.43 -6.15
CA GLN A 133 -0.19 13.64 -4.71
C GLN A 133 0.06 12.32 -4.01
N LEU A 134 0.95 12.36 -3.00
CA LEU A 134 1.14 11.24 -2.08
C LEU A 134 0.00 11.20 -1.07
N GLU A 135 -0.78 10.13 -1.07
CA GLU A 135 -1.89 9.96 -0.13
C GLU A 135 -1.46 9.28 1.17
N LYS A 136 -0.65 8.23 1.07
CA LYS A 136 -0.17 7.44 2.22
C LYS A 136 1.29 7.08 2.06
N VAL A 137 2.03 7.08 3.16
CA VAL A 137 3.43 6.65 3.22
C VAL A 137 3.59 5.59 4.29
N TYR A 138 4.11 4.43 3.90
CA TYR A 138 4.42 3.34 4.80
C TYR A 138 5.93 3.15 4.93
N LEU A 139 6.39 2.85 6.13
CA LEU A 139 7.75 2.42 6.41
C LEU A 139 7.69 1.00 6.96
N CYS A 140 8.44 0.07 6.37
CA CYS A 140 8.51 -1.29 6.90
C CYS A 140 9.92 -1.86 6.81
N THR A 141 10.20 -2.84 7.66
CA THR A 141 11.46 -3.59 7.65
C THR A 141 11.15 -5.06 7.47
N GLY A 142 11.89 -5.75 6.61
CA GLY A 142 11.80 -7.19 6.47
C GLY A 142 12.32 -7.95 7.70
N LYS A 143 11.83 -9.17 7.85
CA LYS A 143 12.31 -10.16 8.81
C LYS A 143 13.20 -11.16 8.06
N ASP A 144 14.30 -11.59 8.69
CA ASP A 144 15.18 -12.66 8.17
C ASP A 144 15.69 -12.43 6.74
N GLY A 145 15.98 -11.16 6.39
CA GLY A 145 16.48 -10.79 5.06
C GLY A 145 15.41 -10.63 3.98
N HIS A 146 14.12 -10.75 4.31
CA HIS A 146 13.04 -10.48 3.37
C HIS A 146 13.06 -9.04 2.86
N VAL A 147 12.87 -8.85 1.55
CA VAL A 147 12.73 -7.52 0.93
C VAL A 147 11.28 -7.37 0.45
N PRO A 148 10.53 -6.36 0.94
CA PRO A 148 9.11 -6.23 0.64
C PRO A 148 8.88 -5.54 -0.70
N PHE A 149 8.87 -6.31 -1.78
CA PHE A 149 8.59 -5.78 -3.12
C PHE A 149 7.09 -5.48 -3.32
N PHE A 150 6.82 -4.50 -4.19
CA PHE A 150 5.48 -4.18 -4.67
C PHE A 150 5.32 -4.74 -6.10
N ASP A 151 4.70 -5.91 -6.20
CA ASP A 151 4.38 -6.60 -7.44
C ASP A 151 2.94 -7.16 -7.34
N PRO A 152 1.91 -6.32 -7.45
CA PRO A 152 0.52 -6.74 -7.23
C PRO A 152 0.01 -7.72 -8.30
N THR A 153 0.66 -7.80 -9.47
CA THR A 153 0.33 -8.79 -10.50
C THR A 153 1.04 -10.12 -10.24
N GLY A 154 2.15 -10.11 -9.51
CA GLY A 154 2.97 -11.28 -9.21
C GLY A 154 3.77 -11.80 -10.38
N THR A 155 3.92 -10.98 -11.43
CA THR A 155 4.52 -11.37 -12.72
C THR A 155 5.97 -10.91 -12.85
N ILE A 156 6.43 -9.97 -12.03
CA ILE A 156 7.80 -9.45 -12.09
C ILE A 156 8.76 -10.50 -11.51
N TYR A 157 8.40 -11.07 -10.35
CA TYR A 157 9.22 -12.07 -9.67
C TYR A 157 8.69 -13.50 -9.82
N ASN A 158 7.49 -13.68 -10.39
CA ASN A 158 6.80 -14.96 -10.52
C ASN A 158 6.55 -15.68 -9.18
N GLU A 159 6.42 -14.92 -8.10
CA GLU A 159 6.17 -15.40 -6.73
C GLU A 159 4.73 -15.13 -6.27
N GLY A 160 3.84 -14.77 -7.21
CA GLY A 160 2.48 -14.34 -6.91
C GLY A 160 2.40 -12.90 -6.38
N PRO A 161 1.19 -12.39 -6.09
CA PRO A 161 0.99 -10.99 -5.72
C PRO A 161 1.75 -10.57 -4.44
N GLN A 162 2.55 -9.51 -4.56
CA GLN A 162 3.28 -8.88 -3.45
C GLN A 162 2.87 -7.41 -3.32
N TYR A 163 2.65 -6.95 -2.09
CA TYR A 163 2.12 -5.60 -1.83
C TYR A 163 3.06 -4.73 -0.98
N GLY A 164 4.34 -5.10 -0.92
CA GLY A 164 5.36 -4.37 -0.16
C GLY A 164 4.94 -4.08 1.27
N CYS A 165 5.10 -2.83 1.69
CA CYS A 165 4.67 -2.36 3.01
C CYS A 165 3.15 -2.07 3.10
N ILE A 166 2.40 -2.10 1.99
CA ILE A 166 0.99 -1.67 1.99
C ILE A 166 0.12 -2.65 2.77
N GLN A 167 0.40 -3.95 2.67
CA GLN A 167 -0.35 -4.98 3.40
C GLN A 167 0.46 -5.55 4.58
N PRO A 168 -0.21 -5.97 5.67
CA PRO A 168 0.43 -6.80 6.68
C PRO A 168 0.98 -8.09 6.06
N ASN A 169 2.18 -8.48 6.46
CA ASN A 169 2.82 -9.69 5.97
C ASN A 169 3.67 -10.30 7.11
N LYS A 170 3.61 -11.62 7.29
CA LYS A 170 4.38 -12.37 8.30
C LYS A 170 5.90 -12.24 8.15
N HIS A 171 6.36 -11.88 6.95
CA HIS A 171 7.77 -11.65 6.63
C HIS A 171 8.21 -10.20 6.89
N LEU A 172 7.30 -9.32 7.33
CA LEU A 172 7.66 -8.00 7.85
C LEU A 172 7.94 -8.11 9.34
N LYS A 173 9.05 -7.51 9.79
CA LYS A 173 9.39 -7.37 11.20
C LYS A 173 8.68 -6.17 11.83
N HIS A 174 8.66 -5.05 11.12
CA HIS A 174 7.99 -3.82 11.53
C HIS A 174 7.30 -3.19 10.32
N ARG A 175 6.17 -2.52 10.55
CA ARG A 175 5.39 -1.79 9.55
C ARG A 175 4.69 -0.63 10.23
N PHE A 176 4.88 0.57 9.69
CA PHE A 176 4.36 1.82 10.20
C PHE A 176 3.66 2.59 9.09
N LEU A 177 2.51 3.18 9.38
CA LEU A 177 1.86 4.18 8.55
C LEU A 177 2.36 5.56 9.00
N LEU A 178 3.32 6.13 8.27
CA LEU A 178 3.94 7.39 8.65
C LEU A 178 3.07 8.60 8.31
N LEU A 179 2.41 8.58 7.15
CA LEU A 179 1.59 9.67 6.65
C LEU A 179 0.31 9.13 6.03
N ASP A 180 -0.82 9.78 6.32
CA ASP A 180 -2.12 9.54 5.67
C ASP A 180 -2.87 10.87 5.58
N ARG A 181 -3.11 11.36 4.35
CA ARG A 181 -3.82 12.64 4.15
C ARG A 181 -5.27 12.59 4.57
N SER A 182 -5.91 11.44 4.43
CA SER A 182 -7.35 11.27 4.68
C SER A 182 -7.65 11.07 6.16
N GLN A 183 -6.77 10.39 6.88
CA GLN A 183 -6.91 10.01 8.28
C GLN A 183 -5.58 10.20 9.03
N PRO A 184 -5.12 11.44 9.26
CA PRO A 184 -3.84 11.70 9.92
C PRO A 184 -3.75 11.11 11.35
N GLU A 185 -4.88 10.90 12.01
CA GLU A 185 -5.00 10.37 13.36
C GLU A 185 -4.64 8.88 13.49
N VAL A 186 -4.68 8.11 12.40
CA VAL A 186 -4.35 6.67 12.41
C VAL A 186 -2.87 6.39 12.11
N THR A 187 -2.05 7.44 12.00
CA THR A 187 -0.62 7.32 11.71
C THR A 187 0.19 6.92 12.94
N ASP A 188 1.23 6.12 12.71
CA ASP A 188 2.21 5.74 13.72
C ASP A 188 3.16 6.92 13.96
N LYS A 189 3.06 7.55 15.14
CA LYS A 189 3.86 8.73 15.48
C LYS A 189 5.20 8.40 16.14
N TYR A 190 5.29 7.23 16.76
CA TYR A 190 6.45 6.79 17.54
C TYR A 190 6.74 5.31 17.30
N PHE A 191 8.02 4.95 17.37
CA PHE A 191 8.45 3.58 17.56
C PHE A 191 9.21 3.49 18.88
N HIS A 192 8.60 2.83 19.86
CA HIS A 192 8.99 2.96 21.26
C HIS A 192 8.99 4.44 21.67
N ASP A 193 10.09 4.96 22.20
CA ASP A 193 10.21 6.36 22.64
C ASP A 193 10.86 7.26 21.56
N VAL A 194 10.95 6.80 20.32
CA VAL A 194 11.55 7.56 19.20
C VAL A 194 10.44 8.07 18.28
N PRO A 195 10.26 9.40 18.15
CA PRO A 195 9.28 9.97 17.24
C PRO A 195 9.73 9.82 15.78
N PHE A 196 8.77 9.64 14.86
CA PHE A 196 9.06 9.64 13.43
C PHE A 196 9.19 11.05 12.82
N GLU A 197 8.47 12.04 13.37
CA GLU A 197 8.46 13.43 12.89
C GLU A 197 8.26 13.53 11.36
N ALA A 198 7.38 12.69 10.81
CA ALA A 198 7.07 12.67 9.38
C ALA A 198 6.05 13.76 9.06
N HIS A 199 6.31 14.52 7.99
CA HIS A 199 5.44 15.60 7.51
C HIS A 199 5.33 15.57 5.99
N PHE A 200 4.19 16.01 5.44
CA PHE A 200 4.15 16.34 4.02
C PHE A 200 4.86 17.67 3.78
N ALA A 201 5.62 17.77 2.69
CA ALA A 201 6.28 19.03 2.29
C ALA A 201 5.28 20.20 2.17
N SER A 202 4.04 19.92 1.76
CA SER A 202 2.95 20.91 1.66
C SER A 202 2.50 21.50 3.00
N GLU A 203 2.86 20.89 4.13
CA GLU A 203 2.48 21.32 5.47
C GLU A 203 3.54 22.22 6.13
N LEU A 204 4.71 22.32 5.50
CA LEU A 204 5.86 23.04 6.05
C LEU A 204 6.16 24.27 5.18
N PRO A 205 6.18 25.49 5.75
CA PRO A 205 6.37 26.73 5.00
C PRO A 205 7.60 26.74 4.09
N ASP A 206 8.72 26.23 4.60
CA ASP A 206 10.01 26.22 3.92
C ASP A 206 10.02 25.32 2.67
N PHE A 207 9.04 24.42 2.52
CA PHE A 207 8.96 23.45 1.44
C PHE A 207 7.79 23.67 0.48
N HIS A 208 7.08 24.81 0.57
CA HIS A 208 5.96 25.09 -0.34
C HIS A 208 6.37 25.11 -1.82
N VAL A 209 7.59 25.54 -2.12
CA VAL A 209 8.15 25.63 -3.47
C VAL A 209 8.22 24.28 -4.19
N VAL A 210 8.33 23.17 -3.46
CA VAL A 210 8.35 21.80 -4.04
C VAL A 210 7.00 21.08 -3.93
N SER A 211 5.99 21.74 -3.36
CA SER A 211 4.65 21.18 -3.14
C SER A 211 3.59 21.62 -4.16
N SER A 212 4.00 22.45 -5.12
CA SER A 212 3.14 23.11 -6.12
C SER A 212 2.89 22.24 -7.34
#